data_AF-A0A820JNK0-F1
#
_entry.id   AF-A0A820JNK0-F1
#
_cell.length_a   1.000
_cell.length_b   1.000
_cell.length_c   1.000
_cell.angle_alpha   90.00
_cell.angle_beta   90.00
_cell.angle_gamma   90.00
#
_symmetry.space_group_name_H-M   'P 1'
#
loop_
_entity.id
_entity.type
_entity.pdbx_description
1 polymer ?
#
loop_
_entity_poly.entity_id
_entity_poly.type
_entity_poly.pdbx_seq_one_letter_code
_entity_poly.pdbx_strand_id
1 'polypeptide(L)'
;IDDQTYAKTIISNSISADELSADNYFKNAYYVFRALCKLSDRDIKDKANTDPKTNLDLKSRIFSLRLIMQILQTSGPIFRSSEDFLYVIKTYLCVSLSRNGVSSIPELFEMALFNFVELIDKFKAHLKIQIEVRSNYF
;
A
#
# COMPACT_ATOMS: atom_id res chain seq x y z
N ILE A 1 -5.59 -47.08 15.60
CA ILE A 1 -5.75 -45.61 15.71
C ILE A 1 -7.24 -45.39 15.85
N ASP A 2 -7.71 -44.85 16.98
CA ASP A 2 -9.15 -44.65 17.17
C ASP A 2 -9.70 -43.59 16.19
N ASP A 3 -10.99 -43.70 15.86
CA ASP A 3 -11.68 -42.82 14.90
C ASP A 3 -11.63 -41.34 15.30
N GLN A 4 -11.55 -41.05 16.61
CA GLN A 4 -11.43 -39.70 17.16
C GLN A 4 -10.03 -39.09 16.95
N THR A 5 -8.99 -39.91 16.94
CA THR A 5 -7.60 -39.55 16.70
C THR A 5 -7.37 -39.28 15.22
N TYR A 6 -8.02 -40.05 14.34
CA TYR A 6 -8.01 -39.79 12.90
C TYR A 6 -8.73 -38.49 12.56
N ALA A 7 -9.93 -38.26 13.11
CA ALA A 7 -10.67 -37.01 12.93
C ALA A 7 -9.90 -35.79 13.46
N LYS A 8 -9.26 -35.89 14.64
CA LYS A 8 -8.39 -34.82 15.18
C LYS A 8 -7.19 -34.53 14.26
N THR A 9 -6.61 -35.55 13.65
CA THR A 9 -5.46 -35.41 12.73
C THR A 9 -5.87 -34.77 11.40
N ILE A 10 -7.04 -35.15 10.86
CA ILE A 10 -7.61 -34.53 9.66
C ILE A 10 -7.92 -33.05 9.94
N ILE A 11 -8.57 -32.76 11.07
CA ILE A 11 -8.93 -31.39 11.50
C ILE A 11 -7.67 -30.54 11.74
N SER A 12 -6.63 -31.09 12.40
CA SER A 12 -5.38 -30.37 12.63
C SER A 12 -4.63 -30.09 11.33
N ASN A 13 -4.64 -31.03 10.39
CA ASN A 13 -4.01 -30.85 9.07
C ASN A 13 -4.79 -29.89 8.17
N SER A 14 -6.12 -29.84 8.25
CA SER A 14 -6.92 -28.87 7.52
C SER A 14 -6.80 -27.45 8.07
N ILE A 15 -6.75 -27.30 9.41
CA ILE A 15 -6.56 -25.99 10.07
C ILE A 15 -5.18 -25.39 9.70
N SER A 16 -4.14 -26.23 9.64
CA SER A 16 -2.78 -25.77 9.32
C SER A 16 -2.55 -25.48 7.83
N ALA A 17 -3.28 -26.14 6.92
CA ALA A 17 -3.23 -25.81 5.49
C ALA A 17 -3.92 -24.48 5.16
N ASP A 18 -5.07 -24.21 5.79
CA ASP A 18 -5.81 -22.95 5.61
C ASP A 18 -5.05 -21.76 6.22
N GLU A 19 -4.46 -21.90 7.41
CA GLU A 19 -3.60 -20.88 8.01
C GLU A 19 -2.34 -20.60 7.17
N LEU A 20 -1.68 -21.64 6.65
CA LEU A 20 -0.51 -21.51 5.78
C LEU A 20 -0.88 -20.83 4.44
N SER A 21 -2.08 -21.09 3.91
CA SER A 21 -2.58 -20.43 2.70
C SER A 21 -2.89 -18.95 2.96
N ALA A 22 -3.53 -18.63 4.09
CA ALA A 22 -3.86 -17.26 4.49
C ALA A 22 -2.59 -16.41 4.69
N ASP A 23 -1.56 -16.97 5.33
CA ASP A 23 -0.26 -16.33 5.49
C ASP A 23 0.41 -16.04 4.13
N ASN A 24 0.29 -16.97 3.17
CA ASN A 24 0.79 -16.77 1.81
C ASN A 24 0.02 -15.68 1.05
N TYR A 25 -1.31 -15.61 1.18
CA TYR A 25 -2.11 -14.53 0.59
C TYR A 25 -1.76 -13.16 1.16
N PHE A 26 -1.58 -13.09 2.49
CA PHE A 26 -1.19 -11.86 3.17
C PHE A 26 0.17 -11.36 2.68
N LYS A 27 1.16 -12.26 2.61
CA LYS A 27 2.50 -11.97 2.10
C LYS A 27 2.49 -11.54 0.63
N ASN A 28 1.67 -12.16 -0.22
CA ASN A 28 1.51 -11.76 -1.61
C ASN A 28 0.92 -10.35 -1.71
N ALA A 29 -0.15 -10.06 -0.95
CA ALA A 29 -0.74 -8.74 -0.90
C ALA A 29 0.27 -7.67 -0.45
N TYR A 30 1.12 -7.98 0.53
CA TYR A 30 2.21 -7.12 0.97
C TYR A 30 3.18 -6.77 -0.16
N TYR A 31 3.68 -7.77 -0.89
CA TYR A 31 4.63 -7.51 -1.98
C TYR A 31 4.00 -6.75 -3.15
N VAL A 32 2.74 -7.06 -3.48
CA VAL A 32 2.01 -6.34 -4.53
C VAL A 32 1.82 -4.87 -4.14
N PHE A 33 1.35 -4.59 -2.91
CA PHE A 33 1.15 -3.23 -2.43
C PHE A 33 2.47 -2.44 -2.39
N ARG A 34 3.55 -3.05 -1.91
CA ARG A 34 4.88 -2.45 -1.90
C ARG A 34 5.40 -2.16 -3.31
N ALA A 35 5.17 -3.08 -4.26
CA ALA A 35 5.57 -2.88 -5.66
C ALA A 35 4.83 -1.69 -6.30
N LEU A 36 3.53 -1.56 -6.05
CA LEU A 36 2.74 -0.42 -6.51
C LEU A 36 3.27 0.90 -5.94
N CYS A 37 3.56 0.94 -4.63
CA CYS A 37 4.13 2.14 -3.99
C CYS A 37 5.45 2.54 -4.65
N LYS A 38 6.36 1.58 -4.90
CA LYS A 38 7.63 1.86 -5.59
C LYS A 38 7.44 2.32 -7.03
N LEU A 39 6.46 1.74 -7.74
CA LEU A 39 6.18 2.12 -9.12
C LEU A 39 5.63 3.55 -9.20
N SER A 40 4.79 3.96 -8.24
CA SER A 40 4.29 5.33 -8.14
C SER A 40 5.38 6.38 -7.93
N ASP A 41 6.52 5.96 -7.37
CA ASP A 41 7.63 6.79 -6.92
C ASP A 41 8.84 6.77 -7.88
N ARG A 42 8.66 6.16 -9.05
CA ARG A 42 9.70 6.03 -10.06
C ARG A 42 9.99 7.36 -10.73
N ASP A 43 11.27 7.69 -10.91
CA ASP A 43 11.65 8.89 -11.63
C ASP A 43 11.28 8.79 -13.12
N ILE A 44 10.73 9.89 -13.66
CA ILE A 44 10.39 9.99 -15.08
C ILE A 44 11.71 10.23 -15.84
N LYS A 45 12.08 9.27 -16.68
CA LYS A 45 13.34 9.33 -17.43
C LYS A 45 13.31 10.42 -18.49
N ASP A 46 12.17 10.58 -19.15
CA ASP A 46 11.98 11.56 -20.21
C ASP A 46 11.23 12.79 -19.69
N LYS A 47 11.98 13.71 -19.07
CA LYS A 47 11.43 14.93 -18.45
C LYS A 47 10.92 15.94 -19.48
N ALA A 48 11.29 15.79 -20.76
CA ALA A 48 10.85 16.67 -21.83
C ALA A 48 9.42 16.38 -22.28
N ASN A 49 8.99 15.11 -22.18
CA ASN A 49 7.66 14.68 -22.57
C ASN A 49 6.75 14.58 -21.34
N THR A 50 6.08 15.67 -20.98
CA THR A 50 5.22 15.75 -19.80
C THR A 50 3.76 15.39 -20.07
N ASP A 51 3.38 15.09 -21.32
CA ASP A 51 2.03 14.67 -21.67
C ASP A 51 1.78 13.21 -21.21
N PRO A 52 0.81 12.97 -20.30
CA PRO A 52 0.46 11.64 -19.84
C PRO A 52 -0.02 10.69 -20.95
N LYS A 53 -0.46 11.21 -22.11
CA LYS A 53 -0.95 10.39 -23.24
C LYS A 53 0.18 9.73 -24.00
N THR A 54 1.32 10.40 -24.09
CA THR A 54 2.49 9.97 -24.87
C THR A 54 3.57 9.37 -23.98
N ASN A 55 3.68 9.80 -22.72
CA ASN A 55 4.68 9.32 -21.78
C ASN A 55 4.17 8.09 -21.01
N LEU A 56 4.69 6.92 -21.40
CA LEU A 56 4.32 5.64 -20.78
C LEU A 56 4.71 5.55 -19.29
N ASP A 57 5.84 6.14 -18.89
CA ASP A 57 6.28 6.15 -17.49
C ASP A 57 5.29 6.95 -16.64
N LEU A 58 4.86 8.13 -17.11
CA LEU A 58 3.84 8.94 -16.43
C LEU A 58 2.51 8.20 -16.29
N LYS A 59 2.05 7.58 -17.38
CA LYS A 59 0.81 6.79 -17.37
C LYS A 59 0.87 5.64 -16.36
N SER A 60 1.99 4.92 -16.31
CA SER A 60 2.21 3.83 -15.35
C SER A 60 2.17 4.30 -13.90
N ARG A 61 2.78 5.46 -13.61
CA ARG A 61 2.76 6.07 -12.27
C ARG A 61 1.36 6.50 -11.84
N ILE A 62 0.63 7.21 -12.70
CA ILE A 62 -0.75 7.64 -12.45
C ILE A 62 -1.65 6.42 -12.20
N PHE A 63 -1.54 5.39 -13.03
CA PHE A 63 -2.30 4.16 -12.85
C PHE A 63 -1.99 3.48 -11.52
N SER A 64 -0.71 3.42 -11.13
CA SER A 64 -0.29 2.88 -9.83
C SER A 64 -0.90 3.65 -8.66
N LEU A 65 -0.90 4.99 -8.69
CA LEU A 65 -1.53 5.82 -7.66
C LEU A 65 -3.04 5.61 -7.57
N ARG A 66 -3.72 5.37 -8.70
CA ARG A 66 -5.16 5.03 -8.72
C ARG A 66 -5.42 3.69 -8.06
N LEU A 67 -4.61 2.67 -8.35
CA LEU A 67 -4.75 1.36 -7.72
C LEU A 67 -4.49 1.42 -6.22
N ILE A 68 -3.47 2.17 -5.79
CA ILE A 68 -3.19 2.36 -4.35
C ILE A 68 -4.39 3.01 -3.67
N MET A 69 -4.95 4.08 -4.24
CA MET A 69 -6.14 4.74 -3.70
C MET A 69 -7.29 3.75 -3.53
N GLN A 70 -7.56 2.92 -4.55
CA GLN A 70 -8.62 1.92 -4.49
C GLN A 70 -8.37 0.89 -3.39
N ILE A 71 -7.12 0.45 -3.20
CA ILE A 71 -6.74 -0.45 -2.10
C ILE A 71 -7.00 0.24 -0.75
N LEU A 72 -6.60 1.50 -0.57
CA LEU A 72 -6.83 2.22 0.69
C LEU A 72 -8.32 2.34 1.01
N GLN A 73 -9.15 2.69 0.02
CA GLN A 73 -10.60 2.83 0.16
C GLN A 73 -11.30 1.52 0.51
N THR A 74 -10.92 0.43 -0.15
CA THR A 74 -11.57 -0.88 -0.02
C THR A 74 -10.91 -1.81 1.01
N SER A 75 -9.76 -1.41 1.56
CA SER A 75 -9.02 -2.21 2.54
C SER A 75 -9.86 -2.54 3.76
N GLY A 76 -9.84 -3.81 4.17
CA GLY A 76 -10.46 -4.27 5.41
C GLY A 76 -9.65 -3.87 6.65
N PRO A 77 -10.22 -4.03 7.87
CA PRO A 77 -9.58 -3.63 9.12
C PRO A 77 -8.22 -4.30 9.36
N ILE A 78 -8.04 -5.56 8.94
CA ILE A 78 -6.78 -6.31 9.07
C ILE A 78 -5.63 -5.61 8.34
N PHE A 79 -5.88 -5.09 7.12
CA PHE A 79 -4.89 -4.34 6.37
C PHE A 79 -4.54 -3.02 7.08
N ARG A 80 -5.54 -2.35 7.66
CA ARG A 80 -5.38 -1.04 8.30
C ARG A 80 -4.62 -1.09 9.62
N SER A 81 -4.73 -2.20 10.35
CA SER A 81 -4.05 -2.42 11.64
C SER A 81 -2.74 -3.20 11.51
N SER A 82 -2.39 -3.70 10.33
CA SER A 82 -1.16 -4.48 10.14
C SER A 82 0.06 -3.58 10.16
N GLU A 83 1.01 -3.89 11.05
CA GLU A 83 2.28 -3.18 11.14
C GLU A 83 3.10 -3.26 9.85
N ASP A 84 3.02 -4.37 9.10
CA ASP A 84 3.74 -4.53 7.82
C ASP A 84 3.20 -3.57 6.75
N PHE A 85 1.88 -3.47 6.61
CA PHE A 85 1.27 -2.53 5.66
C PHE A 85 1.45 -1.08 6.10
N LEU A 86 1.33 -0.81 7.41
CA LEU A 86 1.63 0.52 7.97
C LEU A 86 3.09 0.92 7.71
N TYR A 87 4.03 -0.02 7.83
CA TYR A 87 5.43 0.20 7.50
C TYR A 87 5.60 0.57 6.02
N VAL A 88 4.93 -0.14 5.10
CA VAL A 88 5.00 0.17 3.66
C VAL A 88 4.40 1.54 3.35
N ILE A 89 3.26 1.88 3.95
CA ILE A 89 2.64 3.21 3.81
C ILE A 89 3.62 4.29 4.25
N LYS A 90 4.17 4.17 5.46
CA LYS A 90 5.08 5.15 6.05
C LYS A 90 6.38 5.29 5.26
N THR A 91 6.95 4.17 4.81
CA THR A 91 8.29 4.13 4.21
C THR A 91 8.29 4.43 2.72
N TYR A 92 7.25 4.02 1.98
CA TYR A 92 7.21 4.14 0.53
C TYR A 92 6.12 5.09 0.06
N LEU A 93 4.87 4.92 0.51
CA LEU A 93 3.76 5.71 0.00
C LEU A 93 3.87 7.18 0.42
N CYS A 94 4.09 7.48 1.70
CA CYS A 94 4.22 8.86 2.17
C CYS A 94 5.37 9.61 1.48
N VAL A 95 6.48 8.93 1.20
CA VAL A 95 7.60 9.49 0.42
C VAL A 95 7.17 9.80 -1.01
N SER A 96 6.50 8.85 -1.68
CA SER A 96 5.94 9.03 -3.02
C SER A 96 4.97 10.21 -3.09
N LEU A 97 4.05 10.30 -2.14
CA LEU A 97 3.09 11.40 -2.07
C LEU A 97 3.77 12.75 -1.87
N SER A 98 4.82 12.82 -1.03
CA SER A 98 5.57 14.06 -0.81
C SER A 98 6.26 14.55 -2.08
N ARG A 99 6.83 13.64 -2.88
CA ARG A 99 7.46 13.99 -4.17
C ARG A 99 6.43 14.38 -5.22
N ASN A 100 5.31 13.68 -5.29
CA ASN A 100 4.24 13.97 -6.25
C ASN A 100 3.42 15.21 -5.89
N GLY A 101 3.32 15.55 -4.60
CA GLY A 101 2.62 16.73 -4.09
C GLY A 101 3.27 18.08 -4.45
N VAL A 102 4.48 18.06 -5.01
CA VAL A 102 5.16 19.25 -5.57
C VAL A 102 5.40 19.12 -7.08
N SER A 103 4.75 18.15 -7.74
CA SER A 103 4.89 17.95 -9.18
C SER A 103 4.23 19.09 -9.96
N SER A 104 4.87 19.54 -11.04
CA SER A 104 4.29 20.48 -12.00
C SER A 104 3.26 19.86 -12.93
N ILE A 105 3.01 18.54 -12.82
CA ILE A 105 2.02 17.80 -13.60
C ILE A 105 0.74 17.70 -12.77
N PRO A 106 -0.35 18.39 -13.17
CA PRO A 106 -1.57 18.48 -12.35
C PRO A 106 -2.16 17.12 -11.97
N GLU A 107 -2.19 16.16 -12.90
CA GLU A 107 -2.78 14.84 -12.65
C GLU A 107 -2.02 14.04 -11.57
N LEU A 108 -0.69 14.17 -11.48
CA LEU A 108 0.09 13.54 -10.41
C LEU A 108 -0.15 14.22 -9.06
N PHE A 109 -0.24 15.55 -9.07
CA PHE A 109 -0.53 16.32 -7.86
C PHE A 109 -1.91 15.97 -7.29
N GLU A 110 -2.95 15.94 -8.14
CA GLU A 110 -4.31 15.57 -7.75
C GLU A 110 -4.36 14.15 -7.18
N MET A 111 -3.75 13.18 -7.88
CA MET A 111 -3.71 11.80 -7.40
C MET A 111 -2.97 11.67 -6.07
N ALA A 112 -1.90 12.46 -5.84
CA ALA A 112 -1.21 12.48 -4.57
C ALA A 112 -2.09 13.03 -3.45
N LEU A 113 -2.84 14.10 -3.72
CA LEU A 113 -3.78 14.69 -2.76
C LEU A 113 -4.91 13.72 -2.40
N PHE A 114 -5.52 13.03 -3.38
CA PHE A 114 -6.57 12.04 -3.11
C PHE A 114 -6.07 10.90 -2.23
N ASN A 115 -4.89 10.34 -2.54
CA ASN A 115 -4.29 9.31 -1.70
C ASN A 115 -3.98 9.84 -0.29
N PHE A 116 -3.51 11.07 -0.16
CA PHE A 116 -3.23 11.68 1.15
C PHE A 116 -4.51 11.86 1.99
N VAL A 117 -5.61 12.28 1.36
CA VAL A 117 -6.92 12.39 2.03
C VAL A 117 -7.40 11.02 2.52
N GLU A 118 -7.30 9.98 1.68
CA GLU A 118 -7.65 8.61 2.07
C GLU A 118 -6.80 8.09 3.24
N LEU A 119 -5.50 8.40 3.25
CA LEU A 119 -4.62 8.07 4.37
C LEU A 119 -5.06 8.77 5.66
N ILE A 120 -5.42 10.05 5.60
CA ILE A 120 -5.92 10.77 6.76
C ILE A 120 -7.25 10.20 7.23
N ASP A 121 -8.17 9.87 6.33
CA ASP A 121 -9.49 9.35 6.70
C ASP A 121 -9.40 7.95 7.34
N LYS A 122 -8.64 7.04 6.73
CA LYS A 122 -8.62 5.62 7.13
C LYS A 122 -7.50 5.25 8.10
N PHE A 123 -6.42 6.03 8.18
CA PHE A 123 -5.20 5.67 8.93
C PHE A 123 -4.78 6.73 9.96
N LYS A 124 -5.60 7.76 10.22
CA LYS A 124 -5.29 8.88 11.15
C LYS A 124 -4.65 8.46 12.48
N ALA A 125 -5.21 7.44 13.12
CA ALA A 125 -4.78 6.97 14.43
C ALA A 125 -3.34 6.41 14.39
N HIS A 126 -2.97 5.74 13.29
CA HIS A 126 -1.67 5.11 13.10
C HIS A 126 -0.62 6.07 12.50
N LEU A 127 -1.07 7.20 11.95
CA LEU A 127 -0.23 8.26 11.37
C LEU A 127 0.08 9.41 12.34
N LYS A 128 -0.69 9.55 13.44
CA LYS A 128 -0.47 10.58 14.49
C LYS A 128 0.95 10.57 15.06
N ILE A 129 1.55 9.39 15.22
CA ILE A 129 2.93 9.24 15.73
C ILE A 129 3.95 9.96 14.84
N GLN A 130 3.73 10.10 13.51
CA GLN A 130 4.67 10.84 12.67
C GLN A 130 4.55 12.36 12.75
N ILE A 131 3.36 12.91 13.03
CA ILE A 131 3.18 14.37 13.21
C ILE A 131 3.84 14.83 14.52
N GLU A 132 3.72 14.02 15.57
CA GLU A 132 4.32 14.30 16.88
C GLU A 132 5.84 14.08 16.88
N VAL A 133 6.33 13.00 16.25
CA VAL A 133 7.77 12.75 16.16
C VAL A 133 8.47 13.83 15.32
N ARG A 134 7.90 14.30 14.20
CA ARG A 134 8.55 15.37 13.40
C ARG A 134 8.53 16.75 14.08
N SER A 135 7.56 17.03 14.95
CA SER A 135 7.51 18.30 15.72
C SER A 135 8.48 18.32 16.92
N ASN A 136 8.96 17.17 17.39
CA ASN A 136 9.95 17.08 18.47
C ASN A 136 11.42 17.12 17.98
N TYR A 137 11.65 17.13 16.67
CA TYR A 137 12.97 17.25 16.05
C TYR A 137 13.14 18.55 15.24
N PHE A 138 12.29 19.55 15.49
CA PHE A 138 12.44 20.93 15.00
C PHE A 138 12.33 21.90 16.18
#